data_AF-A0A944D4S1-F1
#
_entry.id   AF-A0A944D4S1-F1
#
_cell.length_a   1.000
_cell.length_b   1.000
_cell.length_c   1.000
_cell.angle_alpha   90.00
_cell.angle_beta   90.00
_cell.angle_gamma   90.00
#
_symmetry.space_group_name_H-M   'P 1'
#
loop_
_entity.id
_entity.type
_entity.pdbx_description
1 polymer ?
#
loop_
_entity_poly.entity_id
_entity_poly.type
_entity_poly.pdbx_seq_one_letter_code
_entity_poly.pdbx_strand_id
1 'polypeptide(L)' 'MNTTDRPLNFIEHIIEEDLANGFSKEALRFRFPPEPNGYLHIGHASSICLNFGLGGRYGAPVNLRFDDTNPA' A
#
# COMPACT_ATOMS: atom_id res chain seq x y z
N MET A 1 -10.31 -11.74 -16.68
CA MET A 1 -8.94 -11.51 -17.14
C MET A 1 -8.01 -12.23 -16.18
N ASN A 2 -7.31 -13.28 -16.62
CA ASN A 2 -6.36 -14.00 -15.77
C ASN A 2 -5.17 -13.08 -15.43
N THR A 3 -5.06 -12.69 -14.18
CA THR A 3 -4.07 -11.73 -13.62
C THR A 3 -2.69 -12.34 -13.35
N THR A 4 -2.38 -13.49 -13.96
CA THR A 4 -1.21 -14.31 -13.59
C THR A 4 0.07 -13.96 -14.36
N ASP A 5 0.02 -13.07 -15.36
CA ASP A 5 1.13 -12.88 -16.32
C ASP A 5 1.67 -11.45 -16.37
N ARG A 6 1.57 -10.70 -15.26
CA ARG A 6 2.29 -9.43 -15.13
C ARG A 6 3.56 -9.61 -14.30
N PRO A 7 4.70 -9.04 -14.71
CA PRO A 7 5.87 -8.98 -13.86
C PRO A 7 5.52 -8.23 -12.56
N LEU A 8 6.18 -8.64 -11.49
CA LEU A 8 6.11 -7.93 -10.21
C LEU A 8 6.76 -6.55 -10.37
N ASN A 9 6.21 -5.55 -9.71
CA ASN A 9 6.92 -4.29 -9.55
C ASN A 9 7.99 -4.41 -8.46
N PHE A 10 8.91 -3.45 -8.38
CA PHE A 10 10.02 -3.52 -7.43
C PHE A 10 9.58 -3.56 -5.95
N ILE A 11 8.42 -2.98 -5.59
CA ILE A 11 7.88 -3.04 -4.22
C ILE A 11 7.36 -4.45 -3.91
N GLU A 12 6.68 -5.06 -4.87
CA GLU A 12 6.25 -6.46 -4.75
C GLU A 12 7.45 -7.39 -4.59
N HIS A 13 8.55 -7.16 -5.33
CA HIS A 13 9.79 -7.93 -5.14
C HIS A 13 10.34 -7.82 -3.71
N ILE A 14 10.40 -6.61 -3.14
CA ILE A 14 10.85 -6.41 -1.76
C ILE A 14 9.94 -7.15 -0.77
N ILE A 15 8.62 -7.08 -0.96
CA ILE A 15 7.65 -7.78 -0.09
C ILE A 15 7.83 -9.30 -0.18
N GLU A 16 7.98 -9.87 -1.38
CA GLU A 16 8.19 -11.32 -1.54
C GLU A 16 9.51 -11.77 -0.91
N GLU A 17 10.58 -10.96 -1.05
CA GLU A 17 11.88 -11.25 -0.44
C GLU A 17 11.79 -11.23 1.09
N ASP A 18 11.14 -10.23 1.69
CA ASP A 18 10.93 -10.16 3.13
C ASP A 18 10.12 -11.35 3.65
N LEU A 19 9.05 -11.74 2.95
CA LEU A 19 8.24 -12.91 3.28
C LEU A 19 9.05 -14.21 3.18
N ALA A 20 9.88 -14.36 2.14
CA ALA A 20 10.76 -15.51 1.97
C ALA A 20 11.84 -15.58 3.06
N ASN A 21 12.31 -14.43 3.54
CA ASN A 21 13.28 -14.32 4.64
C ASN A 21 12.64 -14.51 6.04
N GLY A 22 11.35 -14.84 6.11
CA GLY A 22 10.66 -15.20 7.35
C GLY A 22 9.83 -14.09 7.99
N PHE A 23 9.61 -12.97 7.30
CA PHE A 23 8.64 -11.97 7.75
C PHE A 23 7.22 -12.57 7.76
N SER A 24 6.49 -12.36 8.86
CA SER A 24 5.13 -12.91 8.99
C SER A 24 4.16 -12.18 8.08
N LYS A 25 3.42 -12.95 7.27
CA LYS A 25 2.38 -12.42 6.40
C LYS A 25 1.27 -11.73 7.21
N GLU A 26 0.98 -12.23 8.41
CA GLU A 26 0.00 -11.67 9.34
C GLU A 26 0.44 -10.31 9.90
N ALA A 27 1.74 -10.00 9.85
CA ALA A 27 2.33 -8.73 10.27
C ALA A 27 2.38 -7.68 9.15
N LEU A 28 2.11 -8.03 7.88
CA LEU A 28 2.08 -7.07 6.78
C LEU A 28 1.01 -6.00 7.01
N ARG A 29 1.40 -4.72 6.90
CA ARG A 29 0.49 -3.56 7.03
C ARG A 29 0.83 -2.54 5.96
N PHE A 30 -0.19 -2.03 5.28
CA PHE A 30 -0.06 -0.91 4.34
C PHE A 30 -0.76 0.33 4.88
N ARG A 31 -0.48 1.50 4.32
CA ARG A 31 -1.15 2.73 4.74
C ARG A 31 -1.22 3.76 3.61
N PHE A 32 -2.30 4.52 3.54
CA PHE A 32 -2.39 5.74 2.76
C PHE A 32 -2.52 6.93 3.73
N PRO A 33 -1.45 7.73 3.91
CA PRO A 33 -1.44 8.79 4.91
C PRO A 33 -1.54 10.22 4.34
N PRO A 34 -2.70 10.69 3.84
CA PRO A 34 -2.81 12.07 3.36
C PRO A 34 -2.82 13.07 4.53
N GLU A 35 -2.22 14.24 4.32
CA GLU A 35 -2.43 15.39 5.21
C GLU A 35 -3.87 15.92 5.04
N PRO A 36 -4.59 16.24 6.13
CA PRO A 36 -5.99 16.71 6.07
C PRO A 36 -6.09 18.22 5.77
N ASN A 37 -5.18 18.78 4.96
CA ASN A 37 -5.11 20.21 4.65
C ASN A 37 -5.48 20.57 3.21
N GLY A 38 -5.94 19.60 2.41
CA GLY A 38 -6.33 19.81 1.02
C GLY A 38 -7.16 18.66 0.44
N TYR A 39 -7.76 18.92 -0.73
CA TYR A 39 -8.50 17.89 -1.46
C TYR A 39 -7.56 16.97 -2.24
N LEU A 40 -7.91 15.69 -2.28
CA LEU A 40 -7.20 14.72 -3.11
C LEU A 40 -7.42 15.04 -4.60
N HIS A 41 -6.33 15.16 -5.35
CA HIS A 41 -6.32 15.18 -6.82
C HIS A 41 -5.80 13.87 -7.42
N ILE A 42 -5.82 13.75 -8.75
CA ILE A 42 -5.46 12.54 -9.50
C ILE A 42 -4.07 11.96 -9.18
N GLY A 43 -3.13 12.77 -8.69
CA GLY A 43 -1.81 12.30 -8.26
C GLY A 43 -1.89 11.32 -7.08
N HIS A 44 -2.85 11.52 -6.18
CA HIS A 44 -3.08 10.61 -5.05
C HIS A 44 -3.63 9.26 -5.48
N ALA A 45 -4.29 9.18 -6.65
CA ALA A 45 -4.85 7.92 -7.13
C ALA A 45 -3.77 6.84 -7.30
N SER A 46 -2.56 7.22 -7.70
CA SER A 46 -1.42 6.28 -7.79
C SER A 46 -1.10 5.67 -6.43
N SER A 47 -0.98 6.49 -5.38
CA SER A 47 -0.66 6.03 -4.01
C SER A 47 -1.80 5.20 -3.41
N ILE A 48 -3.06 5.58 -3.67
CA ILE A 48 -4.24 4.81 -3.25
C ILE A 48 -4.25 3.44 -3.93
N CYS A 49 -4.17 3.40 -5.27
CA CYS A 49 -4.18 2.15 -6.03
C CYS A 49 -3.03 1.23 -5.62
N LEU A 50 -1.86 1.78 -5.33
CA LEU A 50 -0.72 1.00 -4.84
C LEU A 50 -0.99 0.40 -3.46
N ASN A 51 -1.30 1.22 -2.45
CA ASN A 51 -1.43 0.73 -1.08
C ASN A 51 -2.63 -0.20 -0.89
N PHE A 52 -3.78 0.17 -1.43
CA PHE A 52 -4.99 -0.67 -1.33
C PHE A 52 -4.92 -1.88 -2.26
N GLY A 53 -4.28 -1.75 -3.42
CA GLY A 53 -4.02 -2.86 -4.33
C GLY A 53 -3.09 -3.91 -3.72
N LEU A 54 -2.02 -3.49 -3.06
CA LEU A 54 -1.13 -4.39 -2.31
C LEU A 54 -1.87 -5.04 -1.13
N GLY A 55 -2.66 -4.28 -0.38
CA GLY A 55 -3.50 -4.85 0.69
C GLY A 55 -4.43 -5.95 0.19
N GLY A 56 -5.13 -5.72 -0.92
CA GLY A 56 -5.96 -6.73 -1.57
C GLY A 56 -5.17 -7.94 -2.07
N ARG A 57 -4.01 -7.70 -2.70
CA ARG A 57 -3.14 -8.77 -3.23
C ARG A 57 -2.61 -9.71 -2.15
N TYR A 58 -2.15 -9.14 -1.04
CA TYR A 58 -1.52 -9.89 0.04
C TYR A 58 -2.52 -10.32 1.13
N GLY A 59 -3.78 -9.88 1.05
CA GLY A 59 -4.78 -10.13 2.09
C GLY A 59 -4.42 -9.42 3.41
N ALA A 60 -3.76 -8.26 3.32
CA ALA A 60 -3.24 -7.51 4.46
C ALA A 60 -4.05 -6.23 4.68
N PRO A 61 -4.22 -5.79 5.94
CA PRO A 61 -4.99 -4.58 6.23
C PRO A 61 -4.24 -3.31 5.80
N VAL A 62 -5.03 -2.32 5.38
CA VAL A 62 -4.56 -1.03 4.88
C VAL A 62 -5.17 0.05 5.75
N ASN A 63 -4.33 0.86 6.38
CA ASN A 63 -4.79 1.96 7.21
C ASN A 63 -4.95 3.23 6.37
N LEU A 64 -6.15 3.80 6.35
CA LEU A 64 -6.33 5.21 5.98
C LEU A 64 -6.04 6.04 7.23
N ARG A 65 -4.97 6.84 7.20
CA ARG A 65 -4.53 7.64 8.35
C ARG A 65 -4.41 9.09 7.92
N PHE A 66 -5.11 10.02 8.56
CA PHE A 66 -4.77 11.43 8.32
C PHE A 66 -3.44 11.76 9.02
N ASP A 67 -2.51 12.35 8.31
CA ASP A 67 -1.26 12.85 8.90
C ASP A 67 -1.50 14.30 9.37
N ASP A 68 -2.10 14.42 10.55
CA ASP A 68 -2.62 15.66 11.14
C ASP A 68 -1.65 16.30 12.14
N THR A 69 -0.35 16.11 11.93
CA THR A 69 0.71 16.64 12.81
C THR A 69 0.86 18.16 12.76
N ASN A 70 0.28 18.81 11.74
CA ASN A 70 0.26 20.26 11.60
C ASN A 70 -1.06 20.83 12.18
N PRO A 71 -1.01 21.63 13.27
CA PRO A 71 -2.19 22.26 13.85
C PRO A 71 -2.67 23.40 12.94
N ALA A 72 -3.60 23.09 12.03
CA ALA A 72 -4.25 24.02 11.11
C ALA A 72 -5.71 24.26 11.48
#